data_AF-A0A7X8AK09-F1
#
_entry.id   AF-A0A7X8AK09-F1
#
_cell.length_a   1.000
_cell.length_b   1.000
_cell.length_c   1.000
_cell.angle_alpha   90.00
_cell.angle_beta   90.00
_cell.angle_gamma   90.00
#
_symmetry.space_group_name_H-M   'P 1'
#
loop_
_entity.id
_entity.type
_entity.pdbx_description
1 polymer ?
#
loop_
_entity_poly.entity_id
_entity_poly.type
_entity_poly.pdbx_seq_one_letter_code
_entity_poly.pdbx_strand_id
1 'polypeptide(L)'
;MKRAAGLVMLFCWVGVSGLTAKVAVSEITLRTVPQELRVRPTESIVIQMKAYGEVTDRAGQPQRVRIRRSDAAYSLSPATGAWLSRPFRFQGTDDEPFHASDNASLVDLIFDRVTDATIIQDCVLFTAGQRTGDVTVTATLEGKRASLTIRIAGDAPSRRTPETASFAAENASTDPYRPLAEHYAPFIAQETWFHPKADYLTRFDFDKNWNGDDNWANADTGSSQAYVYYAVMETETHWFLIYNLFHPRDYSDKCVAGTCHENDNEGLILTVAKDGSRWGRLQAMETLAHNNVYSYRADRQVGTGVHNIDGEVQFSADQRPAVYVESGGHGIYGVGDTRARYELAADRFVSGTGVTYRYKGKAERAKHPNDRQVGYDLLSIRDQWWARTNQSGRMFAAYFTYQPYGERPGIAGRQIPGAFLGREMGANMAKPFWGWHDDMTRRKKMLATGQWALDPAYSVSRTLTMPQPFAVDYIHNPYLGFDRVGQAPGREDASSGGGTGEEVVITARSTGRAA
;
A
#
# COMPACT_ATOMS: atom_id res chain seq x y z
N MET A 1 39.49 29.03 -61.60
CA MET A 1 39.95 30.34 -61.07
C MET A 1 38.77 31.04 -60.41
N LYS A 2 39.06 31.79 -59.34
CA LYS A 2 38.19 32.61 -58.47
C LYS A 2 37.53 31.89 -57.28
N ARG A 3 38.21 32.10 -56.15
CA ARG A 3 37.81 31.90 -54.75
C ARG A 3 36.78 32.96 -54.33
N ALA A 4 35.90 32.63 -53.40
CA ALA A 4 35.30 33.59 -52.47
C ALA A 4 35.20 32.92 -51.10
N ALA A 5 35.75 33.59 -50.09
CA ALA A 5 35.94 33.12 -48.73
C ALA A 5 34.64 33.28 -47.91
N GLY A 6 34.27 32.24 -47.16
CA GLY A 6 33.22 32.28 -46.14
C GLY A 6 33.85 32.32 -44.75
N LEU A 7 33.61 33.41 -44.04
CA LEU A 7 34.05 33.75 -42.68
C LEU A 7 33.47 32.76 -41.65
N VAL A 8 34.33 32.02 -40.93
CA VAL A 8 33.93 31.24 -39.76
C VAL A 8 34.01 32.17 -38.53
N MET A 9 32.85 32.62 -38.03
CA MET A 9 32.76 33.22 -36.69
C MET A 9 32.79 32.11 -35.65
N LEU A 10 33.91 32.00 -34.95
CA LEU A 10 34.06 31.19 -33.74
C LEU A 10 33.39 31.95 -32.58
N PHE A 11 32.16 31.57 -32.22
CA PHE A 11 31.54 32.04 -30.98
C PHE A 11 32.18 31.29 -29.79
N CYS A 12 33.16 31.91 -29.14
CA CYS A 12 33.58 31.53 -27.79
C CYS A 12 32.44 31.84 -26.81
N TRP A 13 31.61 30.85 -26.51
CA TRP A 13 30.69 30.91 -25.37
C TRP A 13 31.50 30.64 -24.10
N VAL A 14 31.97 31.71 -23.45
CA VAL A 14 32.41 31.63 -22.05
C VAL A 14 31.13 31.50 -21.23
N GLY A 15 30.72 30.26 -20.94
CA GLY A 15 29.65 29.98 -20.01
C GLY A 15 30.07 30.39 -18.60
N VAL A 16 29.70 31.58 -18.17
CA VAL A 16 29.65 31.93 -16.75
C VAL A 16 28.33 31.39 -16.23
N SER A 17 28.32 30.11 -15.85
CA SER A 17 27.29 29.58 -14.96
C SER A 17 27.53 30.16 -13.57
N GLY A 18 27.00 31.36 -13.35
CA GLY A 18 26.86 31.90 -12.00
C GLY A 18 25.96 30.97 -11.20
N LEU A 19 26.56 30.13 -10.35
CA LEU A 19 25.86 29.46 -9.26
C LEU A 19 25.23 30.54 -8.39
N THR A 20 23.94 30.85 -8.60
CA THR A 20 23.20 31.70 -7.66
C THR A 20 23.20 31.00 -6.31
N ALA A 21 23.90 31.58 -5.33
CA ALA A 21 23.97 31.05 -3.99
C ALA A 21 22.55 30.93 -3.41
N LYS A 22 22.20 29.77 -2.84
CA LYS A 22 20.92 29.59 -2.14
C LYS A 22 20.88 30.54 -0.94
N VAL A 23 19.77 31.29 -0.78
CA VAL A 23 19.54 32.18 0.37
C VAL A 23 19.63 31.37 1.67
N ALA A 24 20.53 31.70 2.59
CA ALA A 24 20.69 30.95 3.84
C ALA A 24 19.44 31.05 4.74
N VAL A 25 19.17 30.01 5.54
CA VAL A 25 18.10 30.06 6.55
C VAL A 25 18.52 31.00 7.68
N SER A 26 17.79 32.11 7.86
CA SER A 26 17.99 33.05 8.96
C SER A 26 17.13 32.68 10.18
N GLU A 27 15.93 32.16 9.94
CA GLU A 27 14.91 31.86 10.95
C GLU A 27 14.03 30.67 10.51
N ILE A 28 13.52 29.91 11.48
CA ILE A 28 12.35 29.05 11.29
C ILE A 28 11.27 29.38 12.31
N THR A 29 10.01 29.15 11.97
CA THR A 29 8.86 29.26 12.87
C THR A 29 8.00 28.00 12.80
N LEU A 30 7.21 27.74 13.84
CA LEU A 30 6.23 26.64 13.87
C LEU A 30 4.84 27.19 14.10
N ARG A 31 3.84 26.62 13.43
CA ARG A 31 2.42 26.83 13.72
C ARG A 31 1.64 25.53 13.64
N THR A 32 0.54 25.44 14.38
CA THR A 32 -0.43 24.36 14.19
C THR A 32 -1.44 24.71 13.10
N VAL A 33 -1.97 23.69 12.43
CA VAL A 33 -3.09 23.82 11.49
C VAL A 33 -4.20 22.85 11.90
N PRO A 34 -5.38 23.36 12.31
CA PRO A 34 -5.70 24.78 12.51
C PRO A 34 -4.88 25.41 13.64
N GLN A 35 -4.85 26.76 13.71
CA GLN A 35 -4.10 27.52 14.72
C GLN A 35 -4.72 27.38 16.11
N GLU A 36 -4.48 26.23 16.72
CA GLU A 36 -4.88 25.91 18.09
C GLU A 36 -3.79 25.04 18.72
N LEU A 37 -3.37 25.40 19.94
CA LEU A 37 -2.31 24.70 20.67
C LEU A 37 -2.88 23.64 21.62
N ARG A 38 -4.05 23.11 21.30
CA ARG A 38 -4.76 22.10 22.09
C ARG A 38 -5.21 20.95 21.20
N VAL A 39 -5.10 19.74 21.72
CA VAL A 39 -5.53 18.51 21.05
C VAL A 39 -6.06 17.52 22.09
N ARG A 40 -7.05 16.70 21.72
CA ARG A 40 -7.54 15.64 22.60
C ARG A 40 -6.51 14.51 22.71
N PRO A 41 -6.54 13.73 23.80
CA PRO A 41 -5.81 12.46 23.86
C PRO A 41 -6.11 11.60 22.63
N THR A 42 -5.08 10.93 22.08
CA THR A 42 -5.16 10.04 20.90
C THR A 42 -5.50 10.69 19.56
N GLU A 43 -5.76 11.99 19.52
CA GLU A 43 -6.03 12.74 18.29
C GLU A 43 -4.79 13.45 17.76
N SER A 44 -4.89 13.92 16.51
CA SER A 44 -3.76 14.49 15.77
C SER A 44 -4.00 15.94 15.34
N ILE A 45 -2.92 16.70 15.16
CA ILE A 45 -2.92 18.05 14.62
C ILE A 45 -1.70 18.26 13.72
N VAL A 46 -1.85 19.00 12.63
CA VAL A 46 -0.75 19.30 11.73
C VAL A 46 0.12 20.40 12.34
N ILE A 47 1.44 20.24 12.25
CA ILE A 47 2.42 21.28 12.55
C ILE A 47 3.10 21.65 11.24
N GLN A 48 3.03 22.93 10.86
CA GLN A 48 3.75 23.48 9.72
C GLN A 48 4.96 24.27 10.21
N MET A 49 6.13 23.99 9.64
CA MET A 49 7.36 24.76 9.81
C MET A 49 7.51 25.78 8.68
N LYS A 50 7.71 27.04 9.03
CA LYS A 50 8.10 28.05 8.04
C LYS A 50 9.57 28.45 8.18
N ALA A 51 10.37 28.21 7.14
CA ALA A 51 11.72 28.70 6.97
C ALA A 51 11.78 30.06 6.25
N TYR A 52 12.67 30.91 6.73
CA TYR A 52 12.91 32.27 6.26
C TYR A 52 14.39 32.50 6.02
N GLY A 53 14.69 33.37 5.07
CA GLY A 53 16.02 33.89 4.81
C GLY A 53 16.01 35.42 4.80
N GLU A 54 17.19 36.00 4.69
CA GLU A 54 17.36 37.45 4.48
C GLU A 54 17.96 37.68 3.09
N VAL A 55 17.33 38.56 2.32
CA VAL A 55 17.81 39.03 1.02
C VAL A 55 17.92 40.55 1.05
N THR A 56 18.74 41.13 0.18
CA THR A 56 18.79 42.59 0.02
C THR A 56 17.78 43.01 -1.04
N ASP A 57 16.88 43.93 -0.72
CA ASP A 57 15.93 44.48 -1.67
C ASP A 57 16.61 45.43 -2.68
N ARG A 58 15.83 45.94 -3.66
CA ARG A 58 16.35 46.86 -4.68
C ARG A 58 16.83 48.21 -4.11
N ALA A 59 16.43 48.57 -2.90
CA ALA A 59 16.87 49.77 -2.19
C ALA A 59 18.10 49.52 -1.30
N GLY A 60 18.69 48.31 -1.35
CA GLY A 60 19.84 47.94 -0.54
C GLY A 60 19.49 47.58 0.91
N GLN A 61 18.20 47.42 1.25
CA GLN A 61 17.76 47.11 2.61
C GLN A 61 17.59 45.60 2.82
N PRO A 62 17.91 45.07 4.01
CA PRO A 62 17.63 43.68 4.33
C PRO A 62 16.13 43.43 4.40
N GLN A 63 15.67 42.40 3.71
CA GLN A 63 14.29 41.96 3.64
C GLN A 63 14.20 40.49 4.05
N ARG A 64 13.35 40.21 5.03
CA ARG A 64 12.99 38.83 5.42
C ARG A 64 12.06 38.24 4.37
N VAL A 65 12.38 37.04 3.90
CA VAL A 65 11.60 36.37 2.86
C VAL A 65 11.39 34.89 3.16
N ARG A 66 10.21 34.36 2.81
CA ARG A 66 9.86 32.94 2.93
C ARG A 66 10.65 32.12 1.91
N ILE A 67 11.35 31.08 2.35
CA ILE A 67 12.19 30.25 1.46
C ILE A 67 11.78 28.77 1.48
N ARG A 68 12.06 28.07 0.38
CA ARG A 68 11.77 26.64 0.20
C ARG A 68 12.82 25.79 0.91
N ARG A 69 12.47 25.11 2.01
CA ARG A 69 13.38 24.21 2.74
C ARG A 69 12.64 23.02 3.34
N SER A 70 13.30 21.86 3.30
CA SER A 70 12.83 20.57 3.83
C SER A 70 13.83 20.04 4.86
N ASP A 71 13.64 18.79 5.31
CA ASP A 71 14.62 18.05 6.13
C ASP A 71 14.87 18.62 7.54
N ALA A 72 13.89 19.32 8.08
CA ALA A 72 13.92 19.71 9.49
C ALA A 72 13.91 18.47 10.38
N ALA A 73 14.80 18.45 11.38
CA ALA A 73 14.78 17.45 12.43
C ALA A 73 13.79 17.87 13.51
N TYR A 74 12.93 16.94 13.95
CA TYR A 74 11.94 17.20 14.99
C TYR A 74 12.24 16.40 16.26
N SER A 75 11.94 16.98 17.41
CA SER A 75 11.98 16.29 18.71
C SER A 75 10.79 16.67 19.59
N LEU A 76 10.46 15.77 20.51
CA LEU A 76 9.37 15.90 21.47
C LEU A 76 9.92 15.97 22.89
N SER A 77 9.34 16.83 23.73
CA SER A 77 9.60 16.89 25.17
C SER A 77 8.29 16.98 25.95
N PRO A 78 7.93 15.97 26.77
CA PRO A 78 8.65 14.70 26.95
C PRO A 78 8.65 13.86 25.65
N ALA A 79 9.67 13.03 25.48
CA ALA A 79 9.81 12.18 24.28
C ALA A 79 8.82 11.00 24.23
N THR A 80 8.14 10.70 25.34
CA THR A 80 7.21 9.57 25.44
C THR A 80 5.77 10.06 25.50
N GLY A 81 4.86 9.31 24.87
CA GLY A 81 3.43 9.61 24.91
C GLY A 81 2.96 10.65 23.89
N ALA A 82 3.71 10.86 22.81
CA ALA A 82 3.27 11.53 21.59
C ALA A 82 4.15 11.06 20.42
N TRP A 83 3.68 11.25 19.20
CA TRP A 83 4.37 10.79 18.00
C TRP A 83 4.28 11.82 16.88
N LEU A 84 5.24 11.76 15.96
CA LEU A 84 5.27 12.57 14.74
C LEU A 84 5.26 11.63 13.53
N SER A 85 4.44 11.93 12.54
CA SER A 85 4.55 11.28 11.23
C SER A 85 5.89 11.63 10.58
N ARG A 86 6.20 10.93 9.47
CA ARG A 86 7.18 11.45 8.52
C ARG A 86 6.78 12.85 8.01
N PRO A 87 7.76 13.70 7.63
CA PRO A 87 7.47 14.96 6.99
C PRO A 87 6.62 14.80 5.73
N PHE A 88 5.78 15.80 5.45
CA PHE A 88 4.96 15.88 4.25
C PHE A 88 4.78 17.33 3.81
N ARG A 89 4.38 17.52 2.56
CA ARG A 89 4.01 18.84 2.05
C ARG A 89 2.73 19.37 2.69
N PHE A 90 2.71 20.65 3.05
CA PHE A 90 1.46 21.29 3.48
C PHE A 90 0.31 21.12 2.46
N GLN A 91 -0.81 20.58 2.91
CA GLN A 91 -1.98 20.28 2.09
C GLN A 91 -3.01 21.43 2.05
N GLY A 92 -2.81 22.49 2.84
CA GLY A 92 -3.66 23.67 2.85
C GLY A 92 -3.17 24.77 1.92
N THR A 93 -3.87 25.91 1.94
CA THR A 93 -3.41 27.14 1.27
C THR A 93 -2.38 27.85 2.15
N ASP A 94 -1.15 28.01 1.66
CA ASP A 94 -0.17 28.87 2.33
C ASP A 94 -0.51 30.34 2.05
N ASP A 95 -0.55 31.13 3.11
CA ASP A 95 -0.87 32.56 3.14
C ASP A 95 0.34 33.45 2.80
N GLU A 96 1.53 32.85 2.69
CA GLU A 96 2.78 33.57 2.44
C GLU A 96 3.51 33.02 1.20
N PRO A 97 3.73 33.83 0.15
CA PRO A 97 4.41 33.37 -1.05
C PRO A 97 5.90 33.12 -0.79
N PHE A 98 6.44 32.07 -1.40
CA PHE A 98 7.88 31.84 -1.42
C PHE A 98 8.59 32.92 -2.25
N HIS A 99 9.77 33.32 -1.80
CA HIS A 99 10.69 34.16 -2.55
C HIS A 99 11.05 33.48 -3.88
N ALA A 100 10.68 34.12 -5.00
CA ALA A 100 11.23 33.80 -6.30
C ALA A 100 12.55 34.57 -6.43
N SER A 101 13.64 33.88 -6.76
CA SER A 101 14.88 34.59 -7.08
C SER A 101 14.67 35.50 -8.30
N ASP A 102 15.24 36.71 -8.29
CA ASP A 102 15.11 37.69 -9.38
C ASP A 102 15.67 37.20 -10.75
N ASN A 103 16.30 36.03 -10.79
CA ASN A 103 16.81 35.36 -11.99
C ASN A 103 16.05 34.08 -12.37
N ALA A 104 14.91 33.77 -11.75
CA ALA A 104 14.07 32.67 -12.19
C ALA A 104 13.53 33.00 -13.59
N SER A 105 14.10 32.37 -14.62
CA SER A 105 13.65 32.58 -15.99
C SER A 105 12.19 32.13 -16.12
N LEU A 106 11.49 32.61 -17.16
CA LEU A 106 10.15 32.11 -17.49
C LEU A 106 10.14 30.56 -17.64
N VAL A 107 11.31 29.99 -18.01
CA VAL A 107 11.56 28.56 -18.09
C VAL A 107 11.69 27.94 -16.69
N ASP A 108 12.35 28.56 -15.71
CA ASP A 108 12.42 28.07 -14.32
C ASP A 108 11.06 28.14 -13.61
N LEU A 109 10.24 29.15 -13.91
CA LEU A 109 8.85 29.22 -13.41
C LEU A 109 7.93 28.16 -14.05
N ILE A 110 8.22 27.75 -15.29
CA ILE A 110 7.53 26.66 -15.99
C ILE A 110 8.10 25.30 -15.56
N PHE A 111 9.41 25.18 -15.31
CA PHE A 111 10.07 23.98 -14.81
C PHE A 111 9.76 23.74 -13.33
N ASP A 112 9.59 24.76 -12.49
CA ASP A 112 9.06 24.63 -11.12
C ASP A 112 7.59 24.19 -11.11
N ARG A 113 6.85 24.47 -12.21
CA ARG A 113 5.49 23.95 -12.42
C ARG A 113 5.48 22.52 -12.98
N VAL A 114 6.58 22.03 -13.55
CA VAL A 114 6.60 20.79 -14.36
C VAL A 114 7.62 19.74 -13.87
N THR A 115 8.60 20.08 -13.02
CA THR A 115 9.67 19.16 -12.56
C THR A 115 9.81 19.14 -11.04
N ASP A 116 10.18 17.98 -10.49
CA ASP A 116 10.32 17.62 -9.06
C ASP A 116 11.36 18.43 -8.23
N ALA A 117 11.78 19.61 -8.70
CA ALA A 117 12.69 20.48 -7.96
C ALA A 117 11.93 21.26 -6.88
N THR A 118 11.92 20.68 -5.67
CA THR A 118 11.45 21.22 -4.37
C THR A 118 9.98 21.01 -4.02
N ILE A 119 9.55 19.74 -3.94
CA ILE A 119 8.49 19.38 -2.99
C ILE A 119 9.01 19.76 -1.59
N ILE A 120 8.42 20.81 -1.02
CA ILE A 120 8.74 21.24 0.34
C ILE A 120 8.00 20.33 1.29
N GLN A 121 8.73 19.61 2.13
CA GLN A 121 8.16 18.83 3.23
C GLN A 121 8.29 19.64 4.51
N ASP A 122 7.36 20.58 4.68
CA ASP A 122 7.34 21.53 5.78
C ASP A 122 6.32 21.18 6.87
N CYS A 123 5.63 20.04 6.77
CA CYS A 123 4.66 19.61 7.76
C CYS A 123 5.01 18.28 8.41
N VAL A 124 4.56 18.11 9.64
CA VAL A 124 4.49 16.83 10.35
C VAL A 124 3.14 16.71 11.05
N LEU A 125 2.64 15.48 11.20
CA LEU A 125 1.41 15.22 11.92
C LEU A 125 1.78 14.86 13.34
N PHE A 126 1.45 15.74 14.28
CA PHE A 126 1.57 15.46 15.70
C PHE A 126 0.38 14.63 16.16
N THR A 127 0.63 13.50 16.81
CA THR A 127 -0.40 12.65 17.42
C THR A 127 -0.18 12.61 18.92
N ALA A 128 -1.19 13.02 19.68
CA ALA A 128 -1.17 12.99 21.13
C ALA A 128 -1.29 11.55 21.66
N GLY A 129 -0.58 11.24 22.74
CA GLY A 129 -0.83 10.02 23.51
C GLY A 129 -2.07 10.12 24.38
N GLN A 130 -2.25 9.12 25.24
CA GLN A 130 -3.43 9.00 26.09
C GLN A 130 -3.43 9.94 27.31
N ARG A 131 -2.25 10.39 27.76
CA ARG A 131 -2.11 11.19 28.99
C ARG A 131 -2.27 12.67 28.66
N THR A 132 -3.08 13.37 29.45
CA THR A 132 -3.18 14.83 29.41
C THR A 132 -1.88 15.47 29.91
N GLY A 133 -1.55 16.66 29.41
CA GLY A 133 -0.34 17.39 29.75
C GLY A 133 0.20 18.16 28.56
N ASP A 134 1.35 18.79 28.74
CA ASP A 134 1.96 19.61 27.69
C ASP A 134 3.10 18.85 27.01
N VAL A 135 3.15 18.95 25.68
CA VAL A 135 4.25 18.42 24.87
C VAL A 135 4.83 19.54 24.03
N THR A 136 6.12 19.79 24.21
CA THR A 136 6.87 20.74 23.39
C THR A 136 7.44 20.03 22.17
N VAL A 137 7.06 20.53 20.99
CA VAL A 137 7.63 20.11 19.70
C VAL A 137 8.72 21.10 19.32
N THR A 138 9.91 20.61 19.02
CA THR A 138 11.04 21.42 18.58
C THR A 138 11.47 20.99 17.18
N ALA A 139 11.53 21.94 16.26
CA ALA A 139 12.13 21.74 14.94
C ALA A 139 13.52 22.37 14.90
N THR A 140 14.45 21.73 14.21
CA THR A 140 15.80 22.25 13.92
C THR A 140 16.10 22.10 12.44
N LEU A 141 16.52 23.19 11.80
CA LEU A 141 16.86 23.24 10.38
C LEU A 141 18.05 24.18 10.19
N GLU A 142 19.13 23.70 9.54
CA GLU A 142 20.33 24.52 9.23
C GLU A 142 20.87 25.31 10.46
N GLY A 143 20.83 24.71 11.65
CA GLY A 143 21.27 25.34 12.91
C GLY A 143 20.27 26.33 13.54
N LYS A 144 19.15 26.61 12.88
CA LYS A 144 18.03 27.37 13.44
C LYS A 144 17.05 26.47 14.15
N ARG A 145 16.39 26.98 15.19
CA ARG A 145 15.46 26.23 16.04
C ARG A 145 14.18 27.04 16.28
N ALA A 146 13.05 26.35 16.26
CA ALA A 146 11.77 26.85 16.75
C ALA A 146 11.08 25.77 17.58
N SER A 147 10.28 26.21 18.55
CA SER A 147 9.50 25.33 19.40
C SER A 147 8.08 25.86 19.57
N LEU A 148 7.13 24.95 19.73
CA LEU A 148 5.78 25.27 20.23
C LEU A 148 5.36 24.22 21.26
N THR A 149 4.48 24.59 22.17
CA THR A 149 3.93 23.67 23.19
C THR A 149 2.48 23.40 22.87
N ILE A 150 2.13 22.12 22.74
CA ILE A 150 0.77 21.64 22.52
C ILE A 150 0.26 21.04 23.82
N ARG A 151 -0.89 21.52 24.28
CA ARG A 151 -1.58 20.98 25.45
C ARG A 151 -2.53 19.86 25.05
N ILE A 152 -2.27 18.66 25.55
CA ILE A 152 -3.16 17.51 25.45
C ILE A 152 -4.24 17.65 26.53
N ALA A 153 -5.48 17.90 26.12
CA ALA A 153 -6.59 18.15 27.04
C ALA A 153 -7.89 17.49 26.56
N GLY A 154 -8.61 16.83 27.47
CA GLY A 154 -9.86 16.14 27.14
C GLY A 154 -11.02 17.07 26.72
N ASP A 155 -10.93 18.35 27.07
CA ASP A 155 -11.88 19.40 26.74
C ASP A 155 -11.52 20.19 25.48
N ALA A 156 -10.42 19.83 24.78
CA ALA A 156 -10.11 20.39 23.47
C ALA A 156 -11.24 20.06 22.46
N PRO A 157 -11.43 20.82 21.38
CA PRO A 157 -12.31 20.42 20.28
C PRO A 157 -11.84 19.08 19.68
N SER A 158 -12.77 18.17 19.39
CA SER A 158 -12.41 16.94 18.67
C SER A 158 -12.13 17.25 17.20
N ARG A 159 -11.07 16.66 16.68
CA ARG A 159 -10.62 16.71 15.29
C ARG A 159 -10.89 15.41 14.55
N ARG A 160 -11.32 14.37 15.26
CA ARG A 160 -11.67 13.09 14.66
C ARG A 160 -13.04 13.22 14.00
N THR A 161 -13.11 12.96 12.70
CA THR A 161 -14.37 12.75 12.01
C THR A 161 -15.08 11.51 12.58
N PRO A 162 -16.32 11.63 13.10
CA PRO A 162 -17.05 10.48 13.60
C PRO A 162 -17.31 9.45 12.51
N GLU A 163 -17.18 8.17 12.88
CA GLU A 163 -17.53 7.08 11.98
C GLU A 163 -19.04 6.85 11.98
N THR A 164 -19.64 6.73 10.80
CA THR A 164 -21.08 6.54 10.58
C THR A 164 -21.46 5.06 10.41
N ALA A 165 -20.47 4.18 10.26
CA ALA A 165 -20.65 2.76 10.03
C ALA A 165 -19.95 1.88 11.08
N SER A 166 -20.58 0.76 11.40
CA SER A 166 -19.99 -0.32 12.19
C SER A 166 -20.54 -1.66 11.74
N PHE A 167 -19.73 -2.71 11.85
CA PHE A 167 -20.03 -4.08 11.49
C PHE A 167 -20.07 -4.93 12.74
N ALA A 168 -21.04 -5.85 12.77
CA ALA A 168 -21.07 -6.91 13.77
C ALA A 168 -19.89 -7.87 13.55
N ALA A 169 -19.66 -8.78 14.50
CA ALA A 169 -18.75 -9.88 14.27
C ALA A 169 -19.19 -10.68 13.04
N GLU A 170 -18.23 -11.18 12.25
CA GLU A 170 -18.55 -12.01 11.11
C GLU A 170 -19.16 -13.34 11.58
N ASN A 171 -20.07 -13.87 10.78
CA ASN A 171 -20.62 -15.19 11.03
C ASN A 171 -19.52 -16.25 10.88
N ALA A 172 -19.71 -17.40 11.53
CA ALA A 172 -18.84 -18.54 11.32
C ALA A 172 -18.79 -18.89 9.82
N SER A 173 -17.57 -18.89 9.26
CA SER A 173 -17.38 -19.20 7.84
C SER A 173 -17.69 -20.67 7.57
N THR A 174 -18.41 -20.94 6.49
CA THR A 174 -18.63 -22.30 5.97
C THR A 174 -17.51 -22.74 5.02
N ASP A 175 -16.55 -21.86 4.74
CA ASP A 175 -15.39 -22.18 3.89
C ASP A 175 -14.48 -23.19 4.62
N PRO A 176 -14.28 -24.40 4.07
CA PRO A 176 -13.44 -25.43 4.68
C PRO A 176 -11.96 -25.02 4.79
N TYR A 177 -11.51 -24.03 4.01
CA TYR A 177 -10.15 -23.50 4.10
C TYR A 177 -9.99 -22.39 5.12
N ARG A 178 -11.08 -21.91 5.75
CA ARG A 178 -11.01 -20.86 6.78
C ARG A 178 -9.99 -21.19 7.88
N PRO A 179 -9.95 -22.38 8.50
CA PRO A 179 -8.96 -22.66 9.54
C PRO A 179 -7.50 -22.58 9.06
N LEU A 180 -7.24 -22.95 7.80
CA LEU A 180 -5.91 -22.84 7.20
C LEU A 180 -5.52 -21.38 6.96
N ALA A 181 -6.45 -20.56 6.49
CA ALA A 181 -6.27 -19.11 6.36
C ALA A 181 -6.04 -18.44 7.73
N GLU A 182 -6.79 -18.84 8.76
CA GLU A 182 -6.58 -18.33 10.12
C GLU A 182 -5.22 -18.69 10.71
N HIS A 183 -4.71 -19.89 10.41
CA HIS A 183 -3.40 -20.33 10.89
C HIS A 183 -2.28 -19.46 10.29
N TYR A 184 -2.33 -19.20 8.99
CA TYR A 184 -1.29 -18.46 8.28
C TYR A 184 -1.53 -16.95 8.16
N ALA A 185 -2.67 -16.44 8.64
CA ALA A 185 -3.02 -15.03 8.55
C ALA A 185 -1.84 -14.14 9.03
N PRO A 186 -1.39 -13.17 8.23
CA PRO A 186 -0.11 -12.51 8.46
C PRO A 186 -0.13 -11.58 9.67
N PHE A 187 1.04 -11.38 10.27
CA PHE A 187 1.31 -10.19 11.06
C PHE A 187 1.57 -9.02 10.10
N ILE A 188 0.89 -7.89 10.29
CA ILE A 188 0.97 -6.76 9.35
C ILE A 188 1.44 -5.52 10.11
N ALA A 189 2.58 -4.96 9.72
CA ALA A 189 3.06 -3.65 10.16
C ALA A 189 2.72 -2.59 9.11
N GLN A 190 1.60 -1.90 9.31
CA GLN A 190 1.12 -0.84 8.42
C GLN A 190 1.70 0.51 8.83
N GLU A 191 2.57 1.10 8.02
CA GLU A 191 2.99 2.49 8.23
C GLU A 191 1.78 3.42 8.07
N THR A 192 1.75 4.52 8.83
CA THR A 192 0.71 5.56 8.71
C THR A 192 1.35 6.92 8.50
N TRP A 193 0.71 7.78 7.71
CA TRP A 193 1.25 9.10 7.36
C TRP A 193 0.36 10.27 7.81
N PHE A 194 0.03 11.21 6.92
CA PHE A 194 -0.72 12.43 7.27
C PHE A 194 -2.24 12.31 7.10
N HIS A 195 -2.72 11.24 6.46
CA HIS A 195 -4.12 10.79 6.54
C HIS A 195 -4.19 9.37 7.11
N PRO A 196 -3.88 9.17 8.40
CA PRO A 196 -3.69 7.82 8.96
C PRO A 196 -4.85 6.85 8.74
N LYS A 197 -6.09 7.35 8.70
CA LYS A 197 -7.27 6.50 8.49
C LYS A 197 -7.33 5.92 7.07
N ALA A 198 -6.76 6.60 6.08
CA ALA A 198 -6.64 6.05 4.73
C ALA A 198 -5.65 4.88 4.67
N ASP A 199 -4.67 4.82 5.58
CA ASP A 199 -3.72 3.71 5.70
C ASP A 199 -4.29 2.52 6.49
N TYR A 200 -5.45 2.64 7.15
CA TYR A 200 -5.99 1.54 7.95
C TYR A 200 -6.60 0.46 7.06
N LEU A 201 -6.36 -0.80 7.43
CA LEU A 201 -7.02 -1.94 6.81
C LEU A 201 -8.54 -1.80 6.98
N THR A 202 -9.27 -1.98 5.90
CA THR A 202 -10.73 -1.92 5.95
C THR A 202 -11.36 -2.87 4.95
N ARG A 203 -12.67 -3.07 5.09
CA ARG A 203 -13.47 -3.79 4.08
C ARG A 203 -13.85 -2.85 2.94
N PHE A 204 -14.08 -3.38 1.75
CA PHE A 204 -14.50 -2.58 0.58
C PHE A 204 -15.76 -1.76 0.87
N ASP A 205 -16.77 -2.39 1.48
CA ASP A 205 -18.04 -1.75 1.82
C ASP A 205 -18.03 -1.10 3.20
N PHE A 206 -16.90 -0.50 3.62
CA PHE A 206 -16.71 0.06 4.96
C PHE A 206 -17.70 1.17 5.33
N ASP A 207 -18.36 1.75 4.33
CA ASP A 207 -19.41 2.77 4.41
C ASP A 207 -20.84 2.21 4.21
N LYS A 208 -20.99 0.87 4.21
CA LYS A 208 -22.24 0.10 4.03
C LYS A 208 -22.78 -0.01 2.60
N ASN A 209 -22.01 0.35 1.58
CA ASN A 209 -22.41 0.13 0.19
C ASN A 209 -21.29 -0.53 -0.63
N TRP A 210 -21.57 -0.92 -1.88
CA TRP A 210 -20.58 -1.55 -2.77
C TRP A 210 -20.26 -0.67 -3.98
N ASN A 211 -20.22 0.64 -3.79
CA ASN A 211 -19.80 1.60 -4.80
C ASN A 211 -18.29 1.82 -4.65
N GLY A 212 -17.52 1.59 -5.70
CA GLY A 212 -16.08 1.84 -5.67
C GLY A 212 -15.71 3.28 -5.94
N ASP A 213 -16.62 4.06 -6.56
CA ASP A 213 -16.41 5.44 -6.99
C ASP A 213 -16.83 6.52 -5.98
N ASP A 214 -17.10 6.13 -4.72
CA ASP A 214 -17.28 7.05 -3.60
C ASP A 214 -16.43 6.69 -2.36
N ASN A 215 -15.61 5.63 -2.43
CA ASN A 215 -14.75 5.19 -1.34
C ASN A 215 -13.73 6.25 -0.94
N TRP A 216 -13.23 7.05 -1.90
CA TRP A 216 -12.38 8.18 -1.57
C TRP A 216 -13.14 9.17 -0.71
N ALA A 217 -14.31 9.64 -1.14
CA ALA A 217 -15.08 10.62 -0.37
C ALA A 217 -15.48 10.11 1.03
N ASN A 218 -15.75 8.82 1.17
CA ASN A 218 -16.25 8.22 2.40
C ASN A 218 -15.15 7.76 3.38
N ALA A 219 -13.87 7.75 2.99
CA ALA A 219 -12.77 7.23 3.83
C ALA A 219 -12.75 7.78 5.28
N ASP A 220 -13.06 9.07 5.45
CA ASP A 220 -13.03 9.73 6.76
C ASP A 220 -14.26 9.44 7.63
N THR A 221 -15.40 9.05 7.05
CA THR A 221 -16.66 8.78 7.78
C THR A 221 -17.00 7.29 7.87
N GLY A 222 -16.53 6.45 6.96
CA GLY A 222 -16.81 5.01 7.03
C GLY A 222 -16.05 4.29 8.15
N SER A 223 -16.33 3.00 8.34
CA SER A 223 -15.77 2.20 9.44
C SER A 223 -14.26 2.00 9.31
N SER A 224 -13.53 2.10 10.43
CA SER A 224 -12.09 1.73 10.54
C SER A 224 -11.87 0.33 11.13
N GLN A 225 -12.90 -0.51 11.20
CA GLN A 225 -12.74 -1.90 11.63
C GLN A 225 -11.85 -2.67 10.65
N ALA A 226 -10.80 -3.29 11.18
CA ALA A 226 -9.79 -3.94 10.38
C ALA A 226 -10.24 -5.30 9.83
N TYR A 227 -10.17 -5.44 8.51
CA TYR A 227 -10.45 -6.68 7.80
C TYR A 227 -9.33 -6.99 6.82
N VAL A 228 -9.09 -8.28 6.60
CA VAL A 228 -8.20 -8.80 5.56
C VAL A 228 -8.97 -9.77 4.70
N TYR A 229 -8.85 -9.63 3.39
CA TYR A 229 -9.50 -10.51 2.44
C TYR A 229 -8.63 -11.72 2.15
N TYR A 230 -9.21 -12.91 2.06
CA TYR A 230 -8.45 -14.14 1.78
C TYR A 230 -9.05 -14.99 0.66
N ALA A 231 -8.18 -15.73 -0.03
CA ALA A 231 -8.53 -16.83 -0.92
C ALA A 231 -7.56 -17.98 -0.72
N VAL A 232 -8.02 -19.21 -0.96
CA VAL A 232 -7.16 -20.40 -0.93
C VAL A 232 -7.36 -21.19 -2.23
N MET A 233 -6.25 -21.64 -2.79
CA MET A 233 -6.21 -22.60 -3.89
C MET A 233 -5.40 -23.82 -3.47
N GLU A 234 -5.72 -24.98 -4.02
CA GLU A 234 -5.11 -26.25 -3.63
C GLU A 234 -4.77 -27.07 -4.87
N THR A 235 -3.54 -27.56 -4.92
CA THR A 235 -3.10 -28.63 -5.83
C THR A 235 -2.86 -29.90 -5.01
N GLU A 236 -2.47 -31.01 -5.63
CA GLU A 236 -2.15 -32.23 -4.88
C GLU A 236 -1.08 -32.01 -3.79
N THR A 237 -0.07 -31.18 -4.08
CA THR A 237 1.10 -31.04 -3.21
C THR A 237 1.17 -29.73 -2.42
N HIS A 238 0.38 -28.70 -2.76
CA HIS A 238 0.47 -27.39 -2.13
C HIS A 238 -0.88 -26.74 -1.87
N TRP A 239 -0.91 -25.85 -0.87
CA TRP A 239 -1.90 -24.80 -0.72
C TRP A 239 -1.26 -23.45 -1.09
N PHE A 240 -2.06 -22.60 -1.72
CA PHE A 240 -1.71 -21.22 -2.05
C PHE A 240 -2.70 -20.31 -1.34
N LEU A 241 -2.22 -19.54 -0.36
CA LEU A 241 -3.06 -18.65 0.42
C LEU A 241 -2.80 -17.22 0.00
N ILE A 242 -3.83 -16.54 -0.44
CA ILE A 242 -3.76 -15.17 -0.91
C ILE A 242 -4.39 -14.27 0.14
N TYR A 243 -3.69 -13.22 0.56
CA TYR A 243 -4.23 -12.18 1.44
C TYR A 243 -4.21 -10.84 0.72
N ASN A 244 -5.36 -10.17 0.70
CA ASN A 244 -5.57 -8.86 0.08
C ASN A 244 -5.79 -7.83 1.20
N LEU A 245 -5.06 -6.72 1.13
CA LEU A 245 -5.15 -5.58 2.04
C LEU A 245 -5.79 -4.43 1.25
N PHE A 246 -7.04 -4.12 1.60
CA PHE A 246 -7.79 -3.06 0.94
C PHE A 246 -7.74 -1.76 1.73
N HIS A 247 -7.54 -0.67 0.99
CA HIS A 247 -7.53 0.70 1.50
C HIS A 247 -8.46 1.56 0.64
N PRO A 248 -9.14 2.57 1.22
CA PRO A 248 -10.10 3.39 0.47
C PRO A 248 -9.43 4.37 -0.52
N ARG A 249 -8.13 4.65 -0.37
CA ARG A 249 -7.37 5.62 -1.16
C ARG A 249 -5.91 5.20 -1.26
N ASP A 250 -5.30 5.32 -2.43
CA ASP A 250 -3.85 5.52 -2.58
C ASP A 250 -3.59 7.03 -2.60
N TYR A 251 -2.80 7.54 -1.66
CA TYR A 251 -2.56 8.97 -1.50
C TYR A 251 -1.09 9.34 -1.30
N SER A 252 -0.76 10.56 -1.71
CA SER A 252 0.57 11.14 -1.62
C SER A 252 0.49 12.61 -1.23
N ASP A 253 1.56 13.16 -0.67
CA ASP A 253 1.67 14.60 -0.41
C ASP A 253 1.81 15.42 -1.72
N LYS A 254 1.99 14.72 -2.86
CA LYS A 254 1.83 15.24 -4.21
C LYS A 254 0.99 14.27 -5.04
N CYS A 255 -0.32 14.53 -5.10
CA CYS A 255 -1.18 13.83 -6.03
C CYS A 255 -1.12 14.47 -7.42
N VAL A 256 -0.37 13.85 -8.33
CA VAL A 256 -0.50 14.04 -9.78
C VAL A 256 -1.28 12.87 -10.39
N ALA A 257 -1.83 13.04 -11.59
CA ALA A 257 -2.60 12.00 -12.26
C ALA A 257 -1.82 10.66 -12.30
N GLY A 258 -2.40 9.61 -11.73
CA GLY A 258 -1.80 8.27 -11.65
C GLY A 258 -0.89 7.99 -10.45
N THR A 259 -0.64 8.96 -9.56
CA THR A 259 0.12 8.76 -8.30
C THR A 259 -0.75 8.69 -7.05
N CYS A 260 -2.00 9.11 -7.18
CA CYS A 260 -3.05 8.91 -6.19
C CYS A 260 -4.25 8.37 -6.93
N HIS A 261 -5.04 7.54 -6.26
CA HIS A 261 -6.28 7.03 -6.82
C HIS A 261 -7.24 6.52 -5.78
N GLU A 262 -8.52 6.52 -6.15
CA GLU A 262 -9.57 5.87 -5.40
C GLU A 262 -9.39 4.36 -5.32
N ASN A 263 -9.61 3.83 -4.12
CA ASN A 263 -9.29 2.48 -3.72
C ASN A 263 -7.80 2.18 -3.82
N ASP A 264 -7.37 1.21 -3.04
CA ASP A 264 -6.11 0.51 -3.23
C ASP A 264 -6.25 -0.92 -2.74
N ASN A 265 -5.55 -1.84 -3.39
CA ASN A 265 -5.57 -3.24 -3.01
C ASN A 265 -4.28 -3.92 -3.43
N GLU A 266 -3.43 -4.12 -2.44
CA GLU A 266 -2.19 -4.87 -2.54
C GLU A 266 -2.34 -6.20 -1.80
N GLY A 267 -1.37 -7.10 -1.93
CA GLY A 267 -1.45 -8.36 -1.21
C GLY A 267 -0.24 -9.25 -1.31
N LEU A 268 -0.44 -10.49 -0.84
CA LEU A 268 0.59 -11.50 -0.79
C LEU A 268 0.03 -12.89 -1.09
N ILE A 269 0.90 -13.77 -1.58
CA ILE A 269 0.65 -15.20 -1.79
C ILE A 269 1.63 -15.99 -0.92
N LEU A 270 1.12 -16.88 -0.09
CA LEU A 270 1.89 -17.88 0.63
C LEU A 270 1.81 -19.22 -0.09
N THR A 271 2.97 -19.82 -0.37
CA THR A 271 3.08 -21.16 -0.94
C THR A 271 3.44 -22.16 0.15
N VAL A 272 2.50 -23.04 0.48
CA VAL A 272 2.60 -23.98 1.60
C VAL A 272 2.60 -25.40 1.07
N ALA A 273 3.70 -26.13 1.29
CA ALA A 273 3.80 -27.53 0.94
C ALA A 273 2.99 -28.39 1.91
N LYS A 274 2.24 -29.35 1.37
CA LYS A 274 1.59 -30.37 2.17
C LYS A 274 2.62 -31.42 2.56
N ASP A 275 2.79 -31.63 3.86
CA ASP A 275 3.73 -32.60 4.43
C ASP A 275 3.02 -33.69 5.25
N GLY A 276 1.70 -33.79 5.10
CA GLY A 276 0.83 -34.69 5.88
C GLY A 276 0.38 -34.11 7.22
N SER A 277 0.96 -32.99 7.68
CA SER A 277 0.44 -32.27 8.84
C SER A 277 -0.81 -31.46 8.51
N ARG A 278 -1.52 -31.02 9.54
CA ARG A 278 -2.74 -30.18 9.40
C ARG A 278 -2.48 -28.86 8.69
N TRP A 279 -1.28 -28.31 8.86
CA TRP A 279 -0.94 -26.96 8.41
C TRP A 279 0.05 -26.96 7.24
N GLY A 280 0.77 -28.05 7.03
CA GLY A 280 1.85 -28.08 6.06
C GLY A 280 3.05 -27.25 6.51
N ARG A 281 3.88 -26.90 5.54
CA ARG A 281 5.11 -26.15 5.73
C ARG A 281 5.19 -25.00 4.75
N LEU A 282 5.25 -23.77 5.26
CA LEU A 282 5.45 -22.58 4.44
C LEU A 282 6.82 -22.67 3.74
N GLN A 283 6.84 -22.48 2.42
CA GLN A 283 8.07 -22.52 1.63
C GLN A 283 8.43 -21.16 1.05
N ALA A 284 7.45 -20.40 0.57
CA ALA A 284 7.67 -19.08 -0.03
C ALA A 284 6.52 -18.11 0.30
N MET A 285 6.85 -16.82 0.25
CA MET A 285 5.93 -15.71 0.31
C MET A 285 6.25 -14.76 -0.83
N GLU A 286 5.29 -14.45 -1.69
CA GLU A 286 5.41 -13.40 -2.71
C GLU A 286 4.51 -12.23 -2.30
N THR A 287 5.02 -10.99 -2.31
CA THR A 287 4.25 -9.77 -1.98
C THR A 287 4.15 -8.83 -3.17
N LEU A 288 3.09 -8.04 -3.24
CA LEU A 288 2.88 -7.03 -4.28
C LEU A 288 3.17 -5.63 -3.75
N ALA A 289 3.96 -4.86 -4.49
CA ALA A 289 4.03 -3.42 -4.32
C ALA A 289 4.13 -2.74 -5.69
N HIS A 290 3.18 -1.87 -6.00
CA HIS A 290 3.22 -1.00 -7.18
C HIS A 290 3.33 -1.80 -8.50
N ASN A 291 2.64 -2.94 -8.59
CA ASN A 291 2.72 -3.92 -9.69
C ASN A 291 4.07 -4.66 -9.85
N ASN A 292 4.92 -4.66 -8.82
CA ASN A 292 6.12 -5.50 -8.77
C ASN A 292 5.95 -6.56 -7.69
N VAL A 293 6.32 -7.80 -8.02
CA VAL A 293 6.28 -8.90 -7.06
C VAL A 293 7.66 -9.13 -6.44
N TYR A 294 7.69 -9.20 -5.11
CA TYR A 294 8.89 -9.47 -4.32
C TYR A 294 8.78 -10.86 -3.69
N SER A 295 9.84 -11.64 -3.76
CA SER A 295 9.82 -13.06 -3.37
C SER A 295 10.72 -13.34 -2.18
N TYR A 296 10.14 -13.91 -1.13
CA TYR A 296 10.82 -14.26 0.11
C TYR A 296 10.73 -15.77 0.33
N ARG A 297 11.80 -16.39 0.83
CA ARG A 297 11.81 -17.84 1.13
C ARG A 297 11.68 -18.10 2.62
N ALA A 298 10.92 -19.14 2.97
CA ALA A 298 10.88 -19.75 4.30
C ALA A 298 11.60 -21.12 4.31
N ASP A 299 11.76 -21.73 3.14
CA ASP A 299 12.49 -22.98 2.92
C ASP A 299 13.74 -22.69 2.07
N ARG A 300 14.92 -23.08 2.55
CA ARG A 300 16.21 -22.85 1.85
C ARG A 300 16.33 -23.61 0.54
N GLN A 301 15.48 -24.62 0.32
CA GLN A 301 15.42 -25.35 -0.94
C GLN A 301 14.67 -24.57 -2.03
N VAL A 302 13.96 -23.49 -1.67
CA VAL A 302 13.40 -22.55 -2.65
C VAL A 302 14.53 -21.71 -3.25
N GLY A 303 14.68 -21.85 -4.56
CA GLY A 303 15.67 -21.14 -5.36
C GLY A 303 15.05 -20.07 -6.26
N THR A 304 15.92 -19.33 -6.96
CA THR A 304 15.52 -18.32 -7.95
C THR A 304 14.86 -18.97 -9.17
N GLY A 305 13.91 -18.26 -9.77
CA GLY A 305 13.37 -18.55 -11.10
C GLY A 305 13.51 -17.30 -11.97
N VAL A 306 12.39 -16.77 -12.45
CA VAL A 306 12.36 -15.43 -13.05
C VAL A 306 12.60 -14.34 -12.01
N HIS A 307 12.11 -14.56 -10.78
CA HIS A 307 12.32 -13.67 -9.65
C HIS A 307 13.63 -14.04 -8.94
N ASN A 308 14.28 -13.02 -8.39
CA ASN A 308 15.31 -13.21 -7.36
C ASN A 308 14.64 -13.49 -6.01
N ILE A 309 15.42 -13.93 -5.03
CA ILE A 309 14.97 -13.97 -3.63
C ILE A 309 15.36 -12.65 -2.97
N ASP A 310 14.35 -11.85 -2.60
CA ASP A 310 14.48 -10.55 -1.96
C ASP A 310 14.82 -10.65 -0.47
N GLY A 311 14.53 -11.79 0.16
CA GLY A 311 14.92 -12.05 1.54
C GLY A 311 14.35 -13.34 2.12
N GLU A 312 14.48 -13.47 3.44
CA GLU A 312 13.87 -14.56 4.21
C GLU A 312 12.52 -14.09 4.75
N VAL A 313 11.55 -15.01 4.84
CA VAL A 313 10.31 -14.77 5.57
C VAL A 313 10.64 -14.66 7.05
N GLN A 314 10.28 -13.54 7.67
CA GLN A 314 10.35 -13.39 9.12
C GLN A 314 9.00 -13.72 9.75
N PHE A 315 9.05 -14.25 10.96
CA PHE A 315 7.89 -14.67 11.71
C PHE A 315 7.74 -13.84 12.97
N SER A 316 6.52 -13.38 13.22
CA SER A 316 6.15 -12.75 14.48
C SER A 316 6.20 -13.75 15.64
N ALA A 317 6.05 -13.26 16.88
CA ALA A 317 6.17 -14.09 18.08
C ALA A 317 5.24 -15.32 18.11
N ASP A 318 4.06 -15.24 17.49
CA ASP A 318 3.11 -16.36 17.34
C ASP A 318 3.27 -17.12 16.02
N GLN A 319 4.46 -17.07 15.41
CA GLN A 319 4.85 -17.83 14.23
C GLN A 319 4.04 -17.48 12.95
N ARG A 320 3.46 -16.28 12.88
CA ARG A 320 2.80 -15.79 11.66
C ARG A 320 3.79 -15.08 10.76
N PRO A 321 3.74 -15.29 9.43
CA PRO A 321 4.56 -14.55 8.48
C PRO A 321 4.30 -13.05 8.65
N ALA A 322 5.37 -12.26 8.68
CA ALA A 322 5.31 -10.84 8.98
C ALA A 322 5.61 -9.99 7.73
N VAL A 323 4.70 -9.06 7.43
CA VAL A 323 4.82 -8.10 6.33
C VAL A 323 4.78 -6.66 6.83
N TYR A 324 5.44 -5.77 6.09
CA TYR A 324 5.37 -4.32 6.22
C TYR A 324 4.56 -3.76 5.05
N VAL A 325 3.73 -2.75 5.33
CA VAL A 325 2.92 -2.06 4.34
C VAL A 325 3.29 -0.57 4.37
N GLU A 326 3.66 -0.04 3.21
CA GLU A 326 3.94 1.39 3.05
C GLU A 326 2.70 2.25 3.35
N SER A 327 2.89 3.47 3.85
CA SER A 327 1.80 4.45 3.95
C SER A 327 1.58 5.16 2.62
N GLY A 328 0.33 5.53 2.33
CA GLY A 328 -0.01 6.24 1.11
C GLY A 328 -0.24 5.30 -0.07
N GLY A 329 0.79 4.62 -0.54
CA GLY A 329 0.73 3.73 -1.71
C GLY A 329 0.72 2.22 -1.40
N HIS A 330 0.66 1.85 -0.12
CA HIS A 330 0.38 0.50 0.40
C HIS A 330 1.20 -0.68 -0.14
N GLY A 331 2.36 -0.41 -0.75
CA GLY A 331 3.26 -1.47 -1.20
C GLY A 331 3.65 -2.43 -0.06
N ILE A 332 3.50 -3.73 -0.30
CA ILE A 332 3.76 -4.77 0.70
C ILE A 332 5.14 -5.37 0.50
N TYR A 333 5.90 -5.43 1.59
CA TYR A 333 7.23 -6.03 1.66
C TYR A 333 7.32 -6.99 2.85
N GLY A 334 8.27 -7.93 2.81
CA GLY A 334 8.65 -8.66 4.02
C GLY A 334 9.25 -7.71 5.05
N VAL A 335 9.01 -7.90 6.36
CA VAL A 335 9.57 -6.99 7.39
C VAL A 335 11.11 -7.00 7.48
N GLY A 336 11.77 -7.96 6.84
CA GLY A 336 13.23 -7.99 6.69
C GLY A 336 13.76 -7.27 5.45
N ASP A 337 12.88 -6.77 4.58
CA ASP A 337 13.26 -6.04 3.37
C ASP A 337 13.92 -4.69 3.73
N THR A 338 14.86 -4.21 2.91
CA THR A 338 15.52 -2.92 3.15
C THR A 338 14.58 -1.73 3.04
N ARG A 339 13.43 -1.90 2.37
CA ARG A 339 12.36 -0.89 2.29
C ARG A 339 11.45 -0.90 3.51
N ALA A 340 11.44 -1.98 4.30
CA ALA A 340 10.61 -2.08 5.47
C ALA A 340 11.12 -1.15 6.57
N ARG A 341 10.25 -0.25 7.04
CA ARG A 341 10.58 0.72 8.10
C ARG A 341 10.09 0.25 9.46
N TYR A 342 10.23 -1.04 9.73
CA TYR A 342 9.71 -1.67 10.93
C TYR A 342 10.66 -2.73 11.47
N GLU A 343 11.03 -2.61 12.74
CA GLU A 343 11.83 -3.60 13.46
C GLU A 343 10.92 -4.56 14.22
N LEU A 344 10.77 -5.77 13.69
CA LEU A 344 9.90 -6.80 14.26
C LEU A 344 10.23 -7.15 15.72
N ALA A 345 11.52 -7.28 16.05
CA ALA A 345 11.97 -7.64 17.40
C ALA A 345 11.64 -6.58 18.45
N ALA A 346 11.51 -5.31 18.06
CA ALA A 346 11.24 -4.19 18.94
C ALA A 346 9.79 -3.69 18.89
N ASP A 347 8.94 -4.28 18.05
CA ASP A 347 7.56 -3.83 17.76
C ASP A 347 7.48 -2.32 17.44
N ARG A 348 8.41 -1.85 16.59
CA ARG A 348 8.69 -0.42 16.40
C ARG A 348 8.89 -0.04 14.94
N PHE A 349 8.19 1.00 14.51
CA PHE A 349 8.50 1.71 13.26
C PHE A 349 9.76 2.56 13.46
N VAL A 350 10.75 2.41 12.58
CA VAL A 350 12.05 3.11 12.68
C VAL A 350 11.97 4.56 12.22
N SER A 351 10.91 4.91 11.49
CA SER A 351 10.60 6.27 11.05
C SER A 351 9.09 6.48 11.07
N GLY A 352 8.66 7.68 11.46
CA GLY A 352 7.25 8.05 11.51
C GLY A 352 6.41 7.24 12.49
N THR A 353 5.21 6.91 12.05
CA THR A 353 4.16 6.21 12.82
C THR A 353 3.63 5.03 12.03
N GLY A 354 2.97 4.09 12.70
CA GLY A 354 2.20 3.05 12.02
C GLY A 354 1.39 2.21 12.99
N VAL A 355 0.53 1.35 12.47
CA VAL A 355 -0.28 0.40 13.24
C VAL A 355 0.22 -1.02 13.01
N THR A 356 0.22 -1.86 14.05
CA THR A 356 0.43 -3.30 13.89
C THR A 356 -0.87 -4.07 14.02
N TYR A 357 -1.14 -4.97 13.09
CA TYR A 357 -2.34 -5.79 13.02
C TYR A 357 -2.04 -7.26 13.25
N ARG A 358 -2.93 -7.93 13.97
CA ARG A 358 -2.89 -9.37 14.29
C ARG A 358 -4.23 -10.03 14.05
N TYR A 359 -4.21 -11.26 13.54
CA TYR A 359 -5.44 -12.03 13.46
C TYR A 359 -5.93 -12.37 14.87
N LYS A 360 -7.15 -11.92 15.19
CA LYS A 360 -7.84 -12.24 16.45
C LYS A 360 -9.25 -12.81 16.21
N GLY A 361 -9.65 -13.02 14.95
CA GLY A 361 -11.04 -13.32 14.59
C GLY A 361 -12.01 -12.21 15.00
N LYS A 362 -11.51 -10.96 15.05
CA LYS A 362 -12.29 -9.80 15.48
C LYS A 362 -11.74 -8.55 14.83
N ALA A 363 -12.62 -7.86 14.10
CA ALA A 363 -12.30 -6.58 13.47
C ALA A 363 -12.33 -5.45 14.51
N GLU A 364 -11.15 -5.05 15.00
CA GLU A 364 -10.96 -3.94 15.93
C GLU A 364 -10.65 -2.64 15.18
N ARG A 365 -10.80 -1.50 15.87
CA ARG A 365 -10.42 -0.18 15.35
C ARG A 365 -9.10 0.23 15.97
N ALA A 366 -8.20 0.81 15.19
CA ALA A 366 -7.04 1.49 15.74
C ALA A 366 -7.48 2.66 16.62
N LYS A 367 -6.89 2.79 17.81
CA LYS A 367 -7.16 3.91 18.73
C LYS A 367 -6.50 5.20 18.26
N HIS A 368 -5.36 5.08 17.58
CA HIS A 368 -4.57 6.19 17.05
C HIS A 368 -3.60 5.71 15.95
N PRO A 369 -2.99 6.63 15.17
CA PRO A 369 -2.06 6.32 14.09
C PRO A 369 -0.85 5.45 14.48
N ASN A 370 -0.45 5.44 15.76
CA ASN A 370 0.66 4.61 16.23
C ASN A 370 0.24 3.41 17.10
N ASP A 371 -0.96 2.85 16.89
CA ASP A 371 -1.49 1.77 17.74
C ASP A 371 -0.76 0.44 17.50
N ARG A 372 -0.84 -0.48 18.46
CA ARG A 372 -0.17 -1.78 18.36
C ARG A 372 -1.16 -2.89 18.63
N GLN A 373 -0.94 -4.02 17.99
CA GLN A 373 -1.68 -5.25 18.23
C GLN A 373 -3.19 -5.11 17.95
N VAL A 374 -3.58 -4.34 16.93
CA VAL A 374 -4.98 -4.18 16.51
C VAL A 374 -5.48 -5.50 15.92
N GLY A 375 -6.60 -6.01 16.42
CA GLY A 375 -7.23 -7.22 15.90
C GLY A 375 -7.85 -6.99 14.53
N TYR A 376 -7.65 -7.93 13.60
CA TYR A 376 -8.45 -8.01 12.38
C TYR A 376 -9.19 -9.35 12.28
N ASP A 377 -10.22 -9.37 11.43
CA ASP A 377 -10.94 -10.56 11.01
C ASP A 377 -10.75 -10.83 9.50
N LEU A 378 -11.08 -12.04 9.06
CA LEU A 378 -10.91 -12.50 7.69
C LEU A 378 -12.23 -12.50 6.90
N LEU A 379 -12.16 -12.02 5.66
CA LEU A 379 -13.27 -12.01 4.70
C LEU A 379 -12.95 -12.87 3.48
N SER A 380 -13.83 -13.82 3.15
CA SER A 380 -13.69 -14.67 1.96
C SER A 380 -13.83 -13.84 0.69
N ILE A 381 -12.80 -13.83 -0.16
CA ILE A 381 -12.87 -13.14 -1.47
C ILE A 381 -13.94 -13.78 -2.36
N ARG A 382 -14.14 -15.10 -2.26
CA ARG A 382 -15.18 -15.83 -3.00
C ARG A 382 -16.56 -15.23 -2.72
N ASP A 383 -16.88 -15.02 -1.44
CA ASP A 383 -18.22 -14.62 -1.01
C ASP A 383 -18.42 -13.11 -1.07
N GLN A 384 -17.36 -12.34 -0.81
CA GLN A 384 -17.45 -10.88 -0.77
C GLN A 384 -17.33 -10.26 -2.17
N TRP A 385 -16.29 -10.62 -2.91
CA TRP A 385 -15.92 -9.92 -4.14
C TRP A 385 -16.23 -10.73 -5.39
N TRP A 386 -15.83 -12.00 -5.44
CA TRP A 386 -16.01 -12.84 -6.63
C TRP A 386 -17.48 -13.04 -6.98
N ALA A 387 -18.33 -13.21 -5.97
CA ALA A 387 -19.79 -13.26 -6.10
C ALA A 387 -20.39 -12.00 -6.75
N ARG A 388 -19.64 -10.89 -6.83
CA ARG A 388 -20.07 -9.58 -7.36
C ARG A 388 -19.45 -9.22 -8.69
N THR A 389 -18.75 -10.15 -9.34
CA THR A 389 -18.05 -9.90 -10.61
C THR A 389 -18.98 -9.74 -11.83
N ASN A 390 -20.30 -9.68 -11.64
CA ASN A 390 -21.22 -9.30 -12.72
C ASN A 390 -21.06 -7.82 -13.10
N GLN A 391 -21.46 -7.44 -14.31
CA GLN A 391 -21.25 -6.08 -14.85
C GLN A 391 -22.28 -5.04 -14.41
N SER A 392 -23.27 -5.40 -13.58
CA SER A 392 -24.38 -4.52 -13.22
C SER A 392 -24.15 -3.71 -11.94
N GLY A 393 -23.05 -3.95 -11.21
CA GLY A 393 -22.71 -3.24 -9.98
C GLY A 393 -21.81 -2.02 -10.19
N ARG A 394 -21.70 -1.19 -9.15
CA ARG A 394 -20.76 -0.05 -9.08
C ARG A 394 -19.46 -0.40 -8.37
N MET A 395 -19.18 -1.69 -8.17
CA MET A 395 -18.00 -2.14 -7.43
C MET A 395 -16.75 -2.20 -8.33
N PHE A 396 -16.93 -2.58 -9.59
CA PHE A 396 -15.83 -2.99 -10.46
C PHE A 396 -15.85 -2.27 -11.81
N ALA A 397 -14.69 -2.26 -12.46
CA ALA A 397 -14.46 -1.67 -13.77
C ALA A 397 -13.39 -2.41 -14.57
N ALA A 398 -13.06 -1.86 -15.74
CA ALA A 398 -11.99 -2.34 -16.62
C ALA A 398 -12.08 -3.85 -16.92
N TYR A 399 -13.29 -4.32 -17.27
CA TYR A 399 -13.53 -5.73 -17.57
C TYR A 399 -12.67 -6.20 -18.73
N PHE A 400 -12.08 -7.39 -18.57
CA PHE A 400 -11.17 -7.98 -19.54
C PHE A 400 -11.42 -9.49 -19.66
N THR A 401 -10.95 -10.07 -20.77
CA THR A 401 -10.91 -11.51 -20.96
C THR A 401 -9.59 -12.03 -20.40
N TYR A 402 -9.65 -12.89 -19.39
CA TYR A 402 -8.47 -13.54 -18.86
C TYR A 402 -7.89 -14.53 -19.87
N GLN A 403 -6.66 -14.26 -20.34
CA GLN A 403 -5.95 -15.04 -21.34
C GLN A 403 -4.57 -15.43 -20.80
N PRO A 404 -4.48 -16.50 -20.00
CA PRO A 404 -3.22 -16.91 -19.40
C PRO A 404 -2.24 -17.45 -20.44
N TYR A 405 -0.94 -17.30 -20.17
CA TYR A 405 0.12 -17.94 -20.94
C TYR A 405 0.37 -19.37 -20.47
N GLY A 406 1.01 -20.19 -21.31
CA GLY A 406 1.47 -21.54 -20.95
C GLY A 406 0.40 -22.61 -20.98
N GLU A 407 -0.60 -22.47 -21.87
CA GLU A 407 -1.71 -23.44 -22.04
C GLU A 407 -2.49 -23.70 -20.74
N ARG A 408 -2.57 -22.68 -19.89
CA ARG A 408 -3.21 -22.77 -18.58
C ARG A 408 -4.72 -22.55 -18.65
N PRO A 409 -5.50 -23.06 -17.67
CA PRO A 409 -6.95 -22.88 -17.66
C PRO A 409 -7.34 -21.40 -17.67
N GLY A 410 -8.13 -21.01 -18.68
CA GLY A 410 -8.75 -19.69 -18.74
C GLY A 410 -10.14 -19.70 -18.10
N ILE A 411 -10.81 -18.54 -18.11
CA ILE A 411 -12.20 -18.42 -17.70
C ILE A 411 -13.05 -18.41 -18.97
N ALA A 412 -13.84 -19.47 -19.20
CA ALA A 412 -14.50 -19.72 -20.47
C ALA A 412 -15.47 -18.58 -20.88
N GLY A 413 -15.11 -17.82 -21.92
CA GLY A 413 -15.99 -16.86 -22.61
C GLY A 413 -16.48 -15.66 -21.78
N ARG A 414 -16.09 -15.56 -20.50
CA ARG A 414 -16.56 -14.56 -19.56
C ARG A 414 -15.51 -13.47 -19.37
N GLN A 415 -15.94 -12.22 -19.52
CA GLN A 415 -15.17 -11.08 -19.04
C GLN A 415 -15.25 -11.01 -17.51
N ILE A 416 -14.11 -10.76 -16.88
CA ILE A 416 -13.99 -10.52 -15.43
C ILE A 416 -13.48 -9.11 -15.18
N PRO A 417 -13.81 -8.49 -14.04
CA PRO A 417 -13.36 -7.14 -13.76
C PRO A 417 -11.84 -7.08 -13.57
N GLY A 418 -11.18 -6.11 -14.21
CA GLY A 418 -9.74 -5.90 -14.07
C GLY A 418 -9.36 -4.95 -12.94
N ALA A 419 -10.32 -4.15 -12.45
CA ALA A 419 -10.10 -3.13 -11.44
C ALA A 419 -11.34 -2.97 -10.54
N PHE A 420 -11.14 -2.43 -9.35
CA PHE A 420 -12.22 -1.77 -8.62
C PHE A 420 -12.62 -0.50 -9.38
N LEU A 421 -13.92 -0.19 -9.41
CA LEU A 421 -14.39 1.07 -10.00
C LEU A 421 -13.81 2.21 -9.15
N GLY A 422 -13.13 3.17 -9.76
CA GLY A 422 -12.60 4.35 -9.06
C GLY A 422 -12.51 5.53 -10.01
N ARG A 423 -12.83 6.73 -9.53
CA ARG A 423 -12.89 7.95 -10.34
C ARG A 423 -12.00 9.06 -9.80
N GLU A 424 -11.78 9.11 -8.49
CA GLU A 424 -11.00 10.18 -7.87
C GLU A 424 -9.50 10.04 -8.18
N MET A 425 -8.88 11.15 -8.61
CA MET A 425 -7.47 11.32 -9.03
C MET A 425 -6.97 10.46 -10.21
N GLY A 426 -7.24 9.15 -10.22
CA GLY A 426 -6.86 8.20 -11.26
C GLY A 426 -7.96 7.15 -11.45
N ALA A 427 -8.39 6.94 -12.70
CA ALA A 427 -9.52 6.06 -12.97
C ALA A 427 -9.12 4.58 -12.94
N ASN A 428 -9.82 3.78 -12.12
CA ASN A 428 -9.76 2.31 -12.10
C ASN A 428 -8.35 1.73 -11.94
N MET A 429 -7.57 2.29 -11.01
CA MET A 429 -6.16 1.94 -10.81
C MET A 429 -5.97 0.73 -9.87
N ALA A 430 -6.79 0.64 -8.82
CA ALA A 430 -6.76 -0.45 -7.85
C ALA A 430 -7.33 -1.74 -8.44
N LYS A 431 -6.68 -2.88 -8.13
CA LYS A 431 -7.00 -4.16 -8.77
C LYS A 431 -7.36 -5.22 -7.72
N PRO A 432 -8.44 -5.99 -7.91
CA PRO A 432 -8.61 -7.23 -7.16
C PRO A 432 -7.49 -8.22 -7.52
N PHE A 433 -7.29 -9.28 -6.74
CA PHE A 433 -6.17 -10.21 -6.97
C PHE A 433 -6.13 -10.80 -8.39
N TRP A 434 -7.28 -11.01 -9.02
CA TRP A 434 -7.37 -11.50 -10.40
C TRP A 434 -7.09 -10.44 -11.48
N GLY A 435 -6.83 -9.20 -11.09
CA GLY A 435 -6.30 -8.13 -11.96
C GLY A 435 -4.82 -7.85 -11.74
N TRP A 436 -4.20 -8.37 -10.67
CA TRP A 436 -2.79 -8.12 -10.36
C TRP A 436 -1.84 -8.68 -11.41
N HIS A 437 -0.67 -8.08 -11.51
CA HIS A 437 0.43 -8.58 -12.33
C HIS A 437 1.76 -8.12 -11.77
N ASP A 438 2.81 -8.86 -12.12
CA ASP A 438 4.17 -8.40 -12.00
C ASP A 438 4.64 -7.81 -13.34
N ASP A 439 5.24 -6.62 -13.28
CA ASP A 439 5.63 -5.86 -14.45
C ASP A 439 6.72 -6.57 -15.27
N MET A 440 7.64 -7.27 -14.60
CA MET A 440 8.72 -8.00 -15.25
C MET A 440 8.21 -9.20 -16.05
N THR A 441 7.45 -10.08 -15.39
CA THR A 441 6.87 -11.29 -15.99
C THR A 441 5.85 -10.96 -17.07
N ARG A 442 5.06 -9.88 -16.91
CA ARG A 442 4.16 -9.36 -17.93
C ARG A 442 4.91 -8.91 -19.18
N ARG A 443 5.95 -8.08 -19.03
CA ARG A 443 6.78 -7.62 -20.17
C ARG A 443 7.47 -8.78 -20.89
N LYS A 444 7.89 -9.81 -20.16
CA LYS A 444 8.48 -11.05 -20.70
C LYS A 444 7.45 -12.02 -21.28
N LYS A 445 6.15 -11.71 -21.23
CA LYS A 445 5.04 -12.59 -21.64
C LYS A 445 5.09 -13.97 -20.98
N MET A 446 5.48 -13.99 -19.71
CA MET A 446 5.56 -15.22 -18.90
C MET A 446 4.30 -15.45 -18.10
N LEU A 447 3.78 -14.39 -17.49
CA LEU A 447 2.50 -14.36 -16.79
C LEU A 447 1.65 -13.23 -17.37
N ALA A 448 0.40 -13.53 -17.68
CA ALA A 448 -0.57 -12.53 -18.11
C ALA A 448 -1.13 -11.74 -16.91
N THR A 449 -1.83 -10.64 -17.19
CA THR A 449 -2.62 -9.93 -16.16
C THR A 449 -3.57 -10.90 -15.46
N GLY A 450 -3.56 -10.87 -14.13
CA GLY A 450 -4.30 -11.77 -13.25
C GLY A 450 -3.62 -13.11 -12.99
N GLN A 451 -2.71 -13.57 -13.86
CA GLN A 451 -2.19 -14.94 -13.80
C GLN A 451 -1.31 -15.22 -12.59
N TRP A 452 -0.65 -14.19 -12.04
CA TRP A 452 0.14 -14.36 -10.81
C TRP A 452 -0.70 -14.96 -9.67
N ALA A 453 -1.95 -14.54 -9.53
CA ALA A 453 -2.77 -14.87 -8.36
C ALA A 453 -4.03 -15.70 -8.71
N LEU A 454 -4.54 -15.69 -9.95
CA LEU A 454 -5.56 -16.66 -10.40
C LEU A 454 -4.99 -18.07 -10.62
N ASP A 455 -3.73 -18.18 -11.01
CA ASP A 455 -3.04 -19.45 -11.25
C ASP A 455 -1.73 -19.53 -10.44
N PRO A 456 -1.80 -19.46 -9.09
CA PRO A 456 -0.62 -19.33 -8.24
C PRO A 456 0.33 -20.53 -8.33
N ALA A 457 -0.18 -21.74 -8.59
CA ALA A 457 0.68 -22.90 -8.75
C ALA A 457 1.57 -22.77 -9.99
N TYR A 458 0.99 -22.39 -11.13
CA TYR A 458 1.78 -22.14 -12.33
C TYR A 458 2.71 -20.95 -12.15
N SER A 459 2.21 -19.82 -11.62
CA SER A 459 3.00 -18.61 -11.48
C SER A 459 4.25 -18.86 -10.63
N VAL A 460 4.09 -19.48 -9.46
CA VAL A 460 5.19 -19.81 -8.54
C VAL A 460 6.19 -20.78 -9.18
N SER A 461 5.73 -21.76 -9.97
CA SER A 461 6.64 -22.67 -10.71
C SER A 461 7.48 -21.97 -11.79
N ARG A 462 7.09 -20.76 -12.20
CA ARG A 462 7.84 -19.93 -13.15
C ARG A 462 8.70 -18.90 -12.42
N THR A 463 8.15 -18.27 -11.38
CA THR A 463 8.83 -17.20 -10.67
C THR A 463 9.95 -17.73 -9.78
N LEU A 464 9.79 -18.94 -9.23
CA LEU A 464 10.72 -19.57 -8.29
C LEU A 464 11.06 -21.02 -8.68
N THR A 465 12.19 -21.50 -8.18
CA THR A 465 12.52 -22.94 -8.21
C THR A 465 12.01 -23.58 -6.93
N MET A 466 10.98 -24.43 -7.04
CA MET A 466 10.33 -25.06 -5.89
C MET A 466 10.83 -26.48 -5.62
N PRO A 467 10.91 -26.92 -4.35
CA PRO A 467 11.20 -28.31 -4.00
C PRO A 467 10.16 -29.27 -4.58
N GLN A 468 10.63 -30.43 -5.05
CA GLN A 468 9.77 -31.47 -5.61
C GLN A 468 9.20 -32.38 -4.50
N PRO A 469 7.97 -32.90 -4.65
CA PRO A 469 7.08 -32.75 -5.80
C PRO A 469 6.28 -31.43 -5.81
N PHE A 470 6.14 -30.80 -6.98
CA PHE A 470 5.37 -29.56 -7.15
C PHE A 470 4.31 -29.69 -8.24
N ALA A 471 3.04 -29.84 -7.84
CA ALA A 471 1.90 -29.99 -8.75
C ALA A 471 1.34 -28.62 -9.14
N VAL A 472 1.04 -28.46 -10.44
CA VAL A 472 0.43 -27.24 -11.00
C VAL A 472 -1.06 -27.40 -11.31
N ASP A 473 -1.62 -28.60 -11.19
CA ASP A 473 -3.03 -28.84 -11.47
C ASP A 473 -3.87 -28.79 -10.19
N TYR A 474 -5.02 -28.13 -10.28
CA TYR A 474 -5.84 -27.80 -9.11
C TYR A 474 -6.81 -28.92 -8.75
N ILE A 475 -6.90 -29.16 -7.44
CA ILE A 475 -8.04 -29.83 -6.79
C ILE A 475 -9.12 -28.78 -6.48
N HIS A 476 -8.68 -27.61 -6.00
CA HIS A 476 -9.55 -26.49 -5.67
C HIS A 476 -8.96 -25.18 -6.20
N ASN A 477 -9.68 -24.54 -7.10
CA ASN A 477 -9.51 -23.17 -7.56
C ASN A 477 -10.87 -22.70 -8.11
N PRO A 478 -11.76 -22.19 -7.25
CA PRO A 478 -13.14 -21.88 -7.62
C PRO A 478 -13.23 -20.73 -8.63
N TYR A 479 -12.15 -19.95 -8.77
CA TYR A 479 -12.04 -18.84 -9.72
C TYR A 479 -11.77 -19.31 -11.16
N LEU A 480 -11.21 -20.52 -11.31
CA LEU A 480 -11.00 -21.20 -12.60
C LEU A 480 -11.92 -22.41 -12.80
N GLY A 481 -12.92 -22.59 -11.94
CA GLY A 481 -13.93 -23.66 -12.06
C GLY A 481 -13.52 -25.02 -11.49
N PHE A 482 -12.44 -25.09 -10.70
CA PHE A 482 -12.06 -26.31 -9.98
C PHE A 482 -12.62 -26.25 -8.56
N ASP A 483 -13.55 -27.12 -8.19
CA ASP A 483 -14.10 -27.16 -6.83
C ASP A 483 -14.35 -28.60 -6.38
N ARG A 484 -13.27 -29.41 -6.34
CA ARG A 484 -13.32 -30.83 -5.96
C ARG A 484 -13.00 -31.06 -4.48
N VAL A 485 -13.37 -30.12 -3.60
CA VAL A 485 -13.14 -30.26 -2.16
C VAL A 485 -13.83 -31.55 -1.69
N GLY A 486 -13.06 -32.49 -1.14
CA GLY A 486 -13.55 -33.82 -0.69
C GLY A 486 -13.35 -34.99 -1.67
N GLN A 487 -12.93 -34.75 -2.92
CA GLN A 487 -12.68 -35.84 -3.90
C GLN A 487 -11.20 -36.16 -4.13
N ALA A 488 -10.31 -35.67 -3.26
CA ALA A 488 -8.88 -35.99 -3.33
C ALA A 488 -8.65 -37.48 -2.94
N PRO A 489 -7.78 -38.23 -3.66
CA PRO A 489 -7.46 -39.60 -3.27
C PRO A 489 -6.89 -39.62 -1.84
N GLY A 490 -7.56 -40.32 -0.92
CA GLY A 490 -7.06 -40.55 0.43
C GLY A 490 -7.65 -39.69 1.57
N ARG A 491 -8.69 -38.88 1.31
CA ARG A 491 -9.59 -38.41 2.37
C ARG A 491 -10.87 -39.25 2.34
N GLU A 492 -11.03 -40.15 3.30
CA GLU A 492 -12.32 -40.81 3.54
C GLU A 492 -13.28 -39.76 4.12
N ASP A 493 -14.19 -39.26 3.28
CA ASP A 493 -15.29 -38.42 3.73
C ASP A 493 -16.40 -39.30 4.35
N ALA A 494 -16.65 -39.09 5.63
CA ALA A 494 -17.91 -39.45 6.24
C ALA A 494 -18.99 -38.44 5.79
N SER A 495 -20.09 -38.99 5.27
CA SER A 495 -21.38 -38.36 4.92
C SER A 495 -21.53 -37.76 3.52
N SER A 496 -22.17 -38.56 2.66
CA SER A 496 -22.80 -38.16 1.41
C SER A 496 -24.21 -37.62 1.66
N GLY A 497 -24.53 -36.48 1.05
CA GLY A 497 -25.89 -35.92 0.97
C GLY A 497 -26.02 -35.14 -0.34
N GLY A 498 -26.69 -35.73 -1.32
CA GLY A 498 -26.70 -35.27 -2.71
C GLY A 498 -27.44 -33.95 -2.94
N GLY A 499 -26.88 -33.14 -3.86
CA GLY A 499 -27.52 -31.98 -4.47
C GLY A 499 -27.03 -31.87 -5.91
N THR A 500 -27.97 -31.87 -6.85
CA THR A 500 -27.75 -31.78 -8.30
C THR A 500 -27.27 -30.38 -8.70
N GLY A 501 -25.98 -30.25 -9.03
CA GLY A 501 -25.38 -29.05 -9.60
C GLY A 501 -25.13 -29.21 -11.10
N GLU A 502 -25.52 -28.19 -11.86
CA GLU A 502 -25.35 -28.05 -13.32
C GLU A 502 -23.89 -28.25 -13.75
N GLU A 503 -23.71 -29.08 -14.77
CA GLU A 503 -22.41 -29.49 -15.30
C GLU A 503 -21.80 -28.39 -16.17
N VAL A 504 -20.72 -27.76 -15.68
CA VAL A 504 -19.89 -26.85 -16.49
C VAL A 504 -19.04 -27.70 -17.44
N VAL A 505 -19.35 -27.63 -18.73
CA VAL A 505 -18.63 -28.36 -19.78
C VAL A 505 -17.21 -27.79 -19.94
N ILE A 506 -16.21 -28.59 -19.56
CA ILE A 506 -14.79 -28.34 -19.84
C ILE A 506 -14.47 -28.91 -21.23
N THR A 507 -14.27 -28.08 -22.24
CA THR A 507 -13.72 -28.54 -23.53
C THR A 507 -12.20 -28.62 -23.47
N ALA A 508 -11.67 -29.84 -23.32
CA ALA A 508 -10.29 -30.14 -23.69
C ALA A 508 -10.21 -30.26 -25.23
N ARG A 509 -9.39 -29.44 -25.89
CA ARG A 509 -9.07 -29.64 -27.30
C ARG A 509 -8.08 -30.79 -27.41
N SER A 510 -8.54 -31.94 -27.90
CA SER A 510 -7.67 -33.02 -28.36
C SER A 510 -6.91 -32.58 -29.61
N THR A 511 -5.58 -32.59 -29.58
CA THR A 511 -4.76 -32.46 -30.78
C THR A 511 -4.80 -33.76 -31.57
N GLY A 512 -5.52 -33.73 -32.70
CA GLY A 512 -5.49 -34.79 -33.69
C GLY A 512 -4.11 -34.88 -34.33
N ARG A 513 -3.53 -36.09 -34.28
CA ARG A 513 -2.48 -36.54 -35.20
C ARG A 513 -3.02 -36.53 -36.62
N ALA A 514 -2.25 -36.00 -37.56
CA ALA A 514 -2.36 -36.37 -38.97
C ALA A 514 -0.95 -36.54 -39.55
N ALA A 515 -0.89 -37.46 -40.51
CA ALA A 515 0.27 -38.15 -41.08
C ALA A 515 1.30 -37.25 -41.78
#